data_AF-A0A2V7EJA0-F1
#
_entry.id   AF-A0A2V7EJA0-F1
#
_cell.length_a   1.000
_cell.length_b   1.000
_cell.length_c   1.000
_cell.angle_alpha   90.00
_cell.angle_beta   90.00
_cell.angle_gamma   90.00
#
_symmetry.space_group_name_H-M   'P 1'
#
loop_
_entity.id
_entity.type
_entity.pdbx_description
1 polymer ?
#
loop_
_entity_poly.entity_id
_entity_poly.type
_entity_poly.pdbx_seq_one_letter_code
_entity_poly.pdbx_strand_id
1 'polypeptide(L)'
;MLLGALTANTGAASACLGFPLCNGQVVPDGNYLQHIHWTHRLLAYTLLGYTLWWAVRTKQPAAWRVAGLVTLQVAVAAAMVLLALPQPLQALHVAVGAAVWAGLVMAAL
;
A
#
# COMPACT_ATOMS: atom_id res chain seq x y z
N MET A 1 -7.05 0.58 2.64
CA MET A 1 -7.60 0.02 3.89
C MET A 1 -8.44 -1.22 3.60
N LEU A 2 -9.59 -1.11 2.94
CA LEU A 2 -10.50 -2.25 2.71
C LEU A 2 -9.88 -3.43 1.95
N LEU A 3 -9.25 -3.17 0.79
CA LEU A 3 -8.56 -4.24 0.06
C LEU A 3 -7.36 -4.83 0.83
N GLY A 4 -6.73 -4.04 1.71
CA GLY A 4 -5.66 -4.53 2.58
C GLY A 4 -6.20 -5.53 3.62
N ALA A 5 -7.34 -5.21 4.23
CA ALA A 5 -8.04 -6.14 5.13
C ALA A 5 -8.51 -7.40 4.38
N LEU A 6 -9.02 -7.24 3.15
CA LEU A 6 -9.39 -8.37 2.29
C LEU A 6 -8.18 -9.27 1.99
N THR A 7 -7.02 -8.70 1.64
CA THR A 7 -5.80 -9.49 1.38
C THR A 7 -5.32 -10.26 2.60
N ALA A 8 -5.44 -9.69 3.79
CA ALA A 8 -5.06 -10.36 5.04
C ALA A 8 -6.05 -11.48 5.38
N ASN A 9 -7.35 -11.23 5.27
CA ASN A 9 -8.39 -12.19 5.66
C ASN A 9 -8.55 -13.38 4.68
N THR A 10 -8.24 -13.16 3.40
CA THR A 10 -8.31 -14.22 2.37
C THR A 10 -7.03 -15.03 2.24
N GLY A 11 -5.96 -14.68 2.98
CA GLY A 11 -4.64 -15.30 2.80
C GLY A 11 -3.92 -14.90 1.52
N ALA A 12 -4.46 -13.94 0.74
CA ALA A 12 -3.84 -13.46 -0.50
C ALA A 12 -2.49 -12.76 -0.29
N ALA A 13 -2.19 -12.33 0.94
CA ALA A 13 -0.95 -11.64 1.27
C ALA A 13 0.31 -12.47 0.97
N SER A 14 0.24 -13.82 1.02
CA SER A 14 1.35 -14.72 0.66
C SER A 14 1.34 -15.18 -0.81
N ALA A 15 0.32 -14.81 -1.60
CA ALA A 15 0.17 -15.28 -2.98
C ALA A 15 1.14 -14.62 -3.98
N CYS A 16 1.65 -13.43 -3.64
CA CYS A 16 2.64 -12.71 -4.45
C CYS A 16 3.94 -12.58 -3.67
N LEU A 17 4.99 -13.24 -4.16
CA LEU A 17 6.35 -13.08 -3.65
C LEU A 17 7.09 -12.02 -4.46
N GLY A 18 7.97 -11.29 -3.77
CA GLY A 18 8.78 -10.22 -4.36
C GLY A 18 8.08 -8.85 -4.46
N PHE A 19 8.90 -7.85 -4.72
CA PHE A 19 8.53 -6.45 -4.94
C PHE A 19 9.49 -5.88 -6.01
N PRO A 20 9.03 -5.04 -6.97
CA PRO A 20 7.69 -4.43 -7.07
C PRO A 20 6.64 -5.32 -7.74
N LEU A 21 7.06 -6.23 -8.60
CA LEU A 21 6.16 -7.13 -9.35
C LEU A 21 5.64 -8.27 -8.46
N CYS A 22 4.50 -8.84 -8.84
CA CYS A 22 3.96 -10.04 -8.23
C CYS A 22 4.53 -11.26 -8.96
N ASN A 23 5.41 -12.04 -8.32
CA ASN A 23 6.04 -13.23 -8.92
C ASN A 23 6.75 -12.93 -10.26
N GLY A 24 7.29 -11.71 -10.42
CA GLY A 24 7.94 -11.27 -11.67
C GLY A 24 6.99 -10.94 -12.83
N GLN A 25 5.67 -11.05 -12.63
CA GLN A 25 4.67 -10.77 -13.66
C GLN A 25 4.05 -9.37 -13.48
N VAL A 26 3.81 -8.68 -14.60
CA VAL A 26 3.13 -7.38 -14.63
C VAL A 26 1.63 -7.54 -14.45
N VAL A 27 1.03 -8.49 -15.17
CA VAL A 27 -0.35 -8.97 -14.97
C VAL A 27 -0.22 -10.42 -14.55
N PRO A 28 -0.74 -10.81 -13.38
CA PRO A 28 -0.70 -12.20 -12.95
C PRO A 28 -1.65 -13.04 -13.79
N ASP A 29 -1.16 -14.14 -14.34
CA ASP A 29 -2.00 -15.18 -15.00
C ASP A 29 -2.53 -16.22 -14.00
N GLY A 30 -2.31 -15.98 -12.70
CA GLY A 30 -2.54 -16.94 -11.64
C GLY A 30 -3.95 -16.93 -11.04
N ASN A 31 -4.06 -17.46 -9.83
CA ASN A 31 -5.34 -17.70 -9.14
C ASN A 31 -6.00 -16.40 -8.64
N TYR A 32 -7.29 -16.45 -8.27
CA TYR A 32 -8.05 -15.30 -7.76
C TYR A 32 -7.37 -14.58 -6.58
N LEU A 33 -6.67 -15.30 -5.70
CA LEU A 33 -5.90 -14.73 -4.59
C LEU A 33 -4.76 -13.81 -5.09
N GLN A 34 -4.08 -14.21 -6.17
CA GLN A 34 -3.02 -13.41 -6.78
C GLN A 34 -3.60 -12.11 -7.37
N HIS A 35 -4.79 -12.17 -7.99
CA HIS A 35 -5.50 -10.99 -8.46
C HIS A 35 -5.92 -10.05 -7.32
N ILE A 36 -6.38 -10.57 -6.18
CA ILE A 36 -6.72 -9.74 -5.00
C ILE A 36 -5.49 -8.99 -4.49
N HIS A 37 -4.35 -9.67 -4.34
CA HIS A 37 -3.12 -9.00 -3.89
C HIS A 37 -2.58 -8.03 -4.95
N TRP A 38 -2.63 -8.40 -6.22
CA TRP A 38 -2.20 -7.53 -7.33
C TRP A 38 -3.05 -6.25 -7.43
N THR A 39 -4.38 -6.36 -7.33
CA THR A 39 -5.27 -5.17 -7.32
C THR A 39 -5.00 -4.29 -6.11
N HIS A 40 -4.72 -4.87 -4.94
CA HIS A 40 -4.30 -4.09 -3.76
C HIS A 40 -3.00 -3.29 -4.02
N ARG A 41 -1.98 -3.92 -4.64
CA ARG A 41 -0.72 -3.24 -5.03
C ARG A 41 -0.96 -2.13 -6.04
N LEU A 42 -1.78 -2.38 -7.06
CA LEU A 42 -2.13 -1.40 -8.08
C LEU A 42 -2.76 -0.15 -7.44
N LEU A 43 -3.71 -0.32 -6.53
CA LEU A 43 -4.31 0.81 -5.80
C LEU A 43 -3.32 1.55 -4.90
N ALA A 44 -2.36 0.83 -4.30
CA ALA A 44 -1.32 1.48 -3.51
C ALA A 44 -0.42 2.38 -4.38
N TYR A 45 -0.04 1.92 -5.58
CA TYR A 45 0.75 2.70 -6.52
C TYR A 45 -0.01 3.90 -7.09
N THR A 46 -1.30 3.74 -7.42
CA THR A 46 -2.11 4.86 -7.89
C THR A 46 -2.30 5.92 -6.80
N LEU A 47 -2.48 5.50 -5.54
CA LEU A 47 -2.55 6.43 -4.40
C LEU A 47 -1.23 7.19 -4.21
N LEU A 48 -0.08 6.52 -4.33
CA LEU A 48 1.22 7.16 -4.25
C LEU A 48 1.40 8.20 -5.37
N GLY A 49 1.10 7.82 -6.61
CA GLY A 49 1.17 8.74 -7.75
C GLY A 49 0.25 9.95 -7.59
N TYR A 50 -0.98 9.73 -7.14
CA TYR A 50 -1.95 10.79 -6.89
C TYR A 50 -1.50 11.75 -5.79
N THR A 51 -1.02 11.23 -4.65
CA THR A 51 -0.59 12.08 -3.52
C THR A 51 0.66 12.88 -3.84
N LEU A 52 1.61 12.33 -4.61
CA LEU A 52 2.76 13.06 -5.13
C LEU A 52 2.35 14.15 -6.11
N TRP A 53 1.48 13.84 -7.08
CA TRP A 53 0.96 14.82 -8.02
C TRP A 53 0.24 15.97 -7.30
N TRP A 54 -0.61 15.64 -6.32
CA TRP A 54 -1.32 16.62 -5.49
C TRP A 54 -0.35 17.48 -4.67
N ALA A 55 0.68 16.89 -4.08
CA ALA A 55 1.72 17.62 -3.32
C ALA A 55 2.51 18.59 -4.21
N VAL A 56 2.88 18.17 -5.42
CA VAL A 56 3.58 19.03 -6.39
C VAL A 56 2.70 20.15 -6.90
N ARG A 57 1.41 19.88 -7.17
CA ARG A 57 0.45 20.87 -7.69
C ARG A 57 0.05 21.92 -6.68
N THR A 58 -0.21 21.52 -5.44
CA THR A 58 -0.68 22.43 -4.39
C THR A 58 0.45 23.11 -3.62
N LYS A 59 1.65 22.50 -3.60
CA LYS A 59 2.81 22.94 -2.82
C LYS A 59 2.53 23.12 -1.32
N GLN A 60 1.45 22.55 -0.81
CA GLN A 60 1.09 22.67 0.60
C GLN A 60 1.89 21.67 1.45
N PRO A 61 2.36 22.06 2.64
CA PRO A 61 3.12 21.17 3.53
C PRO A 61 2.27 20.00 4.03
N ALA A 62 0.95 20.15 4.11
CA ALA A 62 0.05 19.04 4.45
C ALA A 62 0.08 17.94 3.38
N ALA A 63 0.09 18.32 2.10
CA ALA A 63 0.12 17.37 1.00
C ALA A 63 1.42 16.57 0.95
N TRP A 64 2.56 17.21 1.21
CA TRP A 64 3.85 16.53 1.35
C TRP A 64 3.90 15.58 2.55
N ARG A 65 3.29 15.95 3.69
CA ARG A 65 3.17 15.06 4.85
C ARG A 65 2.38 13.79 4.51
N VAL A 66 1.26 13.92 3.82
CA VAL A 66 0.46 12.77 3.35
C VAL A 66 1.26 11.92 2.37
N ALA A 67 1.90 12.52 1.37
CA ALA A 67 2.73 11.78 0.41
C ALA A 67 3.89 11.02 1.10
N GLY A 68 4.50 11.62 2.13
CA GLY A 68 5.49 10.96 2.97
C GLY A 68 4.94 9.75 3.72
N LEU A 69 3.73 9.87 4.30
CA LEU A 69 3.05 8.74 4.96
C LEU A 69 2.71 7.61 3.98
N VAL A 70 2.25 7.93 2.77
CA VAL A 70 1.99 6.91 1.73
C VAL A 70 3.28 6.22 1.30
N THR A 71 4.37 6.98 1.16
CA THR A 71 5.69 6.42 0.83
C THR A 71 6.15 5.45 1.92
N LEU A 72 6.02 5.84 3.20
CA LEU A 72 6.30 4.98 4.34
C LEU A 72 5.42 3.72 4.33
N GLN A 73 4.13 3.86 4.03
CA GLN A 73 3.19 2.73 3.94
C GLN A 73 3.64 1.68 2.90
N VAL A 74 4.07 2.13 1.72
CA VAL A 74 4.57 1.27 0.64
C VAL A 74 5.90 0.62 1.03
N ALA A 75 6.79 1.36 1.68
CA ALA A 75 8.08 0.82 2.15
C ALA A 75 7.89 -0.29 3.19
N VAL A 76 7.00 -0.08 4.17
CA VAL A 76 6.66 -1.10 5.18
C VAL A 76 6.00 -2.32 4.50
N ALA A 77 5.12 -2.11 3.52
CA ALA A 77 4.52 -3.21 2.77
C ALA A 77 5.55 -4.03 2.00
N ALA A 78 6.51 -3.37 1.34
CA ALA A 78 7.60 -4.03 0.64
C ALA A 78 8.46 -4.86 1.60
N ALA A 79 8.82 -4.28 2.76
CA ALA A 79 9.56 -4.99 3.81
C ALA A 79 8.80 -6.21 4.33
N MET A 80 7.48 -6.11 4.54
CA MET A 80 6.65 -7.26 4.93
C MET A 80 6.75 -8.40 3.93
N VAL A 81 6.62 -8.13 2.62
CA VAL A 81 6.66 -9.18 1.59
C VAL A 81 8.06 -9.80 1.50
N LEU A 82 9.11 -8.98 1.56
CA LEU A 82 10.50 -9.45 1.45
C LEU A 82 10.95 -10.24 2.69
N LEU A 83 10.39 -9.96 3.86
CA LEU A 83 10.73 -10.62 5.13
C LEU A 83 9.75 -11.74 5.52
N ALA A 84 8.93 -12.21 4.57
CA ALA A 84 7.95 -13.30 4.79
C ALA A 84 6.89 -13.01 5.87
N LEU A 85 6.32 -11.79 5.83
CA LEU A 85 5.17 -11.34 6.62
C LEU A 85 5.34 -11.45 8.15
N PRO A 86 6.40 -10.88 8.77
CA PRO A 86 6.54 -10.91 10.21
C PRO A 86 5.44 -10.07 10.89
N GLN A 87 4.87 -10.57 11.99
CA GLN A 87 3.73 -9.92 12.68
C GLN A 87 3.98 -8.45 13.08
N PRO A 88 5.18 -8.04 13.55
CA PRO A 88 5.43 -6.63 13.87
C PRO A 88 5.25 -5.71 12.66
N LEU A 89 5.69 -6.13 11.48
CA LEU A 89 5.55 -5.33 10.27
C LEU A 89 4.10 -5.30 9.76
N GLN A 90 3.34 -6.38 9.95
CA GLN A 90 1.90 -6.38 9.68
C GLN A 90 1.17 -5.33 10.52
N ALA A 91 1.44 -5.30 11.84
CA ALA A 91 0.87 -4.30 12.74
C ALA A 91 1.31 -2.88 12.36
N LEU A 92 2.59 -2.68 12.04
CA LEU A 92 3.12 -1.39 11.59
C LEU A 92 2.45 -0.92 10.30
N HIS A 93 2.22 -1.81 9.33
CA HIS A 93 1.54 -1.49 8.08
C HIS A 93 0.10 -1.05 8.31
N VAL A 94 -0.62 -1.69 9.24
CA VAL A 94 -1.98 -1.24 9.59
C VAL A 94 -1.95 0.13 10.28
N ALA A 95 -1.01 0.35 11.20
CA ALA A 95 -0.86 1.61 11.93
C ALA A 95 -0.53 2.80 11.00
N VAL A 96 0.48 2.65 10.14
CA VAL A 96 0.84 3.68 9.15
C VAL A 96 -0.31 3.87 8.15
N GLY A 97 -1.03 2.81 7.80
CA GLY A 97 -2.22 2.86 6.98
C GLY A 97 -3.35 3.71 7.58
N ALA A 98 -3.59 3.57 8.88
CA ALA A 98 -4.55 4.41 9.61
C ALA A 98 -4.09 5.88 9.64
N ALA A 99 -2.79 6.13 9.81
CA ALA A 99 -2.23 7.49 9.77
C ALA A 99 -2.39 8.14 8.38
N VAL A 100 -2.21 7.39 7.29
CA VAL A 100 -2.50 7.87 5.93
C VAL A 100 -3.97 8.29 5.79
N TRP A 101 -4.90 7.45 6.26
CA TRP A 101 -6.33 7.75 6.19
C TRP A 101 -6.68 9.01 7.00
N ALA A 102 -6.19 9.11 8.24
CA ALA A 102 -6.39 10.29 9.07
C ALA A 102 -5.80 11.55 8.43
N GLY A 103 -4.60 11.45 7.85
CA GLY A 103 -3.95 12.54 7.13
C GLY A 103 -4.74 13.03 5.92
N LEU A 104 -5.33 12.11 5.15
CA LEU A 104 -6.21 12.44 4.02
C LEU A 104 -7.50 13.13 4.48
N VAL A 105 -8.14 12.64 5.55
CA VAL A 105 -9.35 13.25 6.12
C VAL A 105 -9.06 14.67 6.62
N MET A 106 -7.98 14.85 7.38
CA MET A 106 -7.58 16.17 7.88
C MET A 106 -7.22 17.15 6.77
N ALA A 107 -6.70 16.68 5.64
CA ALA A 107 -6.39 17.54 4.50
C ALA A 107 -7.59 17.88 3.62
N ALA A 108 -8.72 17.18 3.80
CA ALA A 108 -9.96 17.43 3.08
C ALA A 108 -10.93 18.36 3.84
N LEU A 109 -10.66 18.61 5.13
CA LEU A 109 -11.36 19.57 5.99
C LEU A 109 -10.70 20.95 5.92
#